data_AF-X1D9R3-F1
#
_entry.id   AF-X1D9R3-F1
#
_cell.length_a   1.000
_cell.length_b   1.000
_cell.length_c   1.000
_cell.angle_alpha   90.00
_cell.angle_beta   90.00
_cell.angle_gamma   90.00
#
_symmetry.space_group_name_H-M   'P 1'
#
loop_
_entity.id
_entity.type
_entity.pdbx_description
1 polymer ?
#
loop_
_entity_poly.entity_id
_entity_poly.type
_entity_poly.pdbx_seq_one_letter_code
_entity_poly.pdbx_strand_id
1 'polypeptide(L)'
;DLKFAAQKTLDAAKRKLELDSADSQACLECATALVYLGRNHESLSMVGRAVELNPTDRIVIYNSACVYATVGETDLALDSLEKMTGTGSQNLDWMDNDGDLDSLREHPRFKQLMKRLRK
;
A
#
# COMPACT_ATOMS: atom_id res chain seq x y z
N ASP A 1 7.57 -15.46 -15.37
CA ASP A 1 8.56 -14.88 -14.45
C ASP A 1 7.94 -13.66 -13.79
N LEU A 2 8.00 -13.58 -12.46
CA LEU A 2 7.40 -12.51 -11.64
C LEU A 2 8.00 -11.14 -12.00
N LYS A 3 9.31 -11.07 -12.24
CA LYS A 3 9.99 -9.82 -12.60
C LYS A 3 9.53 -9.29 -13.96
N PHE A 4 9.33 -10.17 -14.93
CA PHE A 4 8.79 -9.79 -16.24
C PHE A 4 7.37 -9.22 -16.13
N ALA A 5 6.50 -9.86 -15.34
CA ALA A 5 5.16 -9.35 -15.09
C ALA A 5 5.19 -7.99 -14.38
N ALA A 6 6.04 -7.83 -13.36
CA ALA A 6 6.22 -6.56 -12.66
C ALA A 6 6.72 -5.45 -13.60
N GLN A 7 7.68 -5.74 -14.48
CA GLN A 7 8.15 -4.75 -15.46
C GLN A 7 7.03 -4.30 -16.41
N LYS A 8 6.22 -5.23 -16.90
CA LYS A 8 5.07 -4.89 -17.75
C LYS A 8 4.05 -4.01 -17.02
N THR A 9 3.78 -4.30 -15.75
CA THR A 9 2.91 -3.46 -14.90
C THR A 9 3.48 -2.06 -14.74
N LEU A 10 4.78 -1.93 -14.45
CA LEU A 10 5.44 -0.64 -14.33
C LEU A 10 5.34 0.19 -15.61
N ASP A 11 5.57 -0.43 -16.77
CA ASP A 11 5.50 0.26 -18.06
C ASP A 11 4.06 0.73 -18.38
N ALA A 12 3.06 -0.09 -18.07
CA ALA A 12 1.65 0.27 -18.25
C ALA A 12 1.23 1.41 -17.31
N ALA A 13 1.60 1.33 -16.03
CA ALA A 13 1.31 2.36 -15.04
C ALA A 13 1.99 3.69 -15.39
N LYS A 14 3.23 3.68 -15.90
CA LYS A 14 3.91 4.88 -16.40
C LYS A 14 3.17 5.55 -17.54
N ARG A 15 2.63 4.79 -18.50
CA ARG A 15 1.80 5.34 -19.59
C ARG A 15 0.52 5.98 -19.08
N LYS A 16 -0.11 5.41 -18.04
CA LYS A 16 -1.25 6.06 -17.38
C LYS A 16 -0.83 7.41 -16.79
N LEU A 17 0.33 7.47 -16.12
CA LEU A 17 0.86 8.71 -15.54
C LEU A 17 1.30 9.75 -16.57
N GLU A 18 1.64 9.34 -17.80
CA GLU A 18 1.86 10.27 -18.92
C GLU A 18 0.56 10.93 -19.39
N LEU A 19 -0.57 10.22 -19.30
CA LEU A 19 -1.89 10.73 -19.67
C LEU A 19 -2.53 11.53 -18.53
N ASP A 20 -2.40 11.05 -17.30
CA ASP A 20 -2.86 11.71 -16.08
C ASP A 20 -1.82 11.56 -14.97
N SER A 21 -1.04 12.63 -14.77
CA SER A 21 -0.01 12.66 -13.73
C SER A 21 -0.59 12.66 -12.30
N ALA A 22 -1.89 12.85 -12.12
CA ALA A 22 -2.55 12.85 -10.81
C ALA A 22 -3.29 11.54 -10.52
N ASP A 23 -3.08 10.48 -11.31
CA ASP A 23 -3.68 9.16 -11.07
C ASP A 23 -2.98 8.43 -9.91
N SER A 24 -3.58 8.52 -8.71
CA SER A 24 -3.06 7.85 -7.50
C SER A 24 -3.02 6.33 -7.63
N GLN A 25 -3.94 5.74 -8.40
CA GLN A 25 -3.99 4.29 -8.60
C GLN A 25 -2.82 3.85 -9.49
N ALA A 26 -2.51 4.61 -10.55
CA ALA A 26 -1.31 4.37 -11.35
C ALA A 26 -0.02 4.57 -10.54
N CYS A 27 0.01 5.52 -9.59
CA CYS A 27 1.12 5.64 -8.63
C CYS A 27 1.28 4.37 -7.77
N LEU A 28 0.19 3.78 -7.27
CA LEU A 28 0.24 2.52 -6.51
C LEU A 28 0.69 1.34 -7.37
N GLU A 29 0.16 1.20 -8.59
CA GLU A 29 0.58 0.17 -9.53
C GLU A 29 2.10 0.26 -9.82
N CYS A 30 2.61 1.47 -10.01
CA CYS A 30 4.04 1.73 -10.11
C CYS A 30 4.78 1.29 -8.84
N ALA A 31 4.31 1.70 -7.65
CA ALA A 31 4.96 1.40 -6.38
C ALA A 31 5.05 -0.11 -6.14
N THR A 32 3.94 -0.84 -6.29
CA THR A 32 3.87 -2.30 -6.13
C THR A 32 4.78 -3.02 -7.14
N ALA A 33 4.76 -2.62 -8.41
CA ALA A 33 5.66 -3.19 -9.42
C ALA A 33 7.14 -2.96 -9.06
N LEU A 34 7.48 -1.78 -8.53
CA LEU A 34 8.84 -1.46 -8.10
C LEU A 34 9.28 -2.31 -6.91
N VAL A 35 8.39 -2.66 -5.98
CA VAL A 35 8.68 -3.63 -4.90
C VAL A 35 9.10 -4.99 -5.47
N TYR A 36 8.32 -5.55 -6.40
CA TYR A 36 8.65 -6.85 -7.02
C TYR A 36 9.93 -6.84 -7.85
N LEU A 37 10.34 -5.66 -8.33
CA LEU A 37 11.61 -5.46 -9.03
C LEU A 37 12.79 -5.21 -8.07
N GLY A 38 12.56 -5.10 -6.76
CA GLY A 38 13.57 -4.77 -5.75
C GLY A 38 14.00 -3.30 -5.74
N ARG A 39 13.19 -2.41 -6.33
CA ARG A 39 13.47 -0.97 -6.48
C ARG A 39 12.76 -0.15 -5.38
N ASN A 40 13.07 -0.48 -4.13
CA ASN A 40 12.32 0.00 -2.96
C ASN A 40 12.32 1.54 -2.82
N HIS A 41 13.44 2.21 -3.08
CA HIS A 41 13.50 3.68 -2.99
C HIS A 41 12.55 4.37 -3.99
N GLU A 42 12.45 3.85 -5.22
CA GLU A 42 11.53 4.38 -6.20
C GLU A 42 10.07 4.04 -5.85
N SER A 43 9.85 2.85 -5.28
CA SER A 43 8.53 2.48 -4.75
C SER A 43 8.05 3.48 -3.70
N LEU A 44 8.91 3.85 -2.75
CA LEU A 44 8.63 4.84 -1.70
C LEU A 44 8.23 6.21 -2.27
N SER A 45 8.89 6.66 -3.33
CA SER A 45 8.52 7.90 -4.01
C SER A 45 7.13 7.82 -4.65
N MET A 46 6.79 6.70 -5.28
CA MET A 46 5.49 6.53 -5.94
C MET A 46 4.34 6.36 -4.95
N VAL A 47 4.54 5.58 -3.88
CA VAL A 47 3.50 5.43 -2.83
C VAL A 47 3.29 6.74 -2.06
N GLY A 48 4.35 7.51 -1.77
CA GLY A 48 4.21 8.83 -1.15
C GLY A 48 3.35 9.77 -2.00
N ARG A 49 3.59 9.79 -3.32
CA ARG A 49 2.77 10.55 -4.26
C ARG A 49 1.31 10.07 -4.31
N ALA A 50 1.06 8.76 -4.25
CA ALA A 50 -0.31 8.23 -4.20
C ALA A 50 -1.07 8.75 -2.97
N VAL A 51 -0.43 8.73 -1.80
CA VAL A 51 -0.99 9.25 -0.55
C VAL A 51 -1.22 10.76 -0.61
N GLU A 52 -0.30 11.53 -1.19
CA GLU A 52 -0.47 12.98 -1.38
C GLU A 52 -1.64 13.33 -2.29
N LEU A 53 -1.84 12.56 -3.36
CA LEU A 53 -2.92 12.77 -4.32
C LEU A 53 -4.30 12.44 -3.72
N ASN A 54 -4.40 11.37 -2.93
CA ASN A 54 -5.66 10.92 -2.34
C ASN A 54 -5.50 10.48 -0.88
N PRO A 55 -5.32 11.44 0.05
CA PRO A 55 -4.96 11.15 1.45
C PRO A 55 -6.09 10.56 2.29
N THR A 56 -7.33 10.56 1.79
CA THR A 56 -8.52 10.07 2.48
C THR A 56 -9.15 8.85 1.81
N ASP A 57 -8.66 8.45 0.64
CA ASP A 57 -9.17 7.27 -0.05
C ASP A 57 -8.69 6.01 0.66
N ARG A 58 -9.64 5.18 1.13
CA ARG A 58 -9.35 4.00 1.93
C ARG A 58 -8.58 2.94 1.17
N ILE A 59 -8.83 2.79 -0.13
CA ILE A 59 -8.12 1.84 -0.99
C ILE A 59 -6.69 2.32 -1.16
N VAL A 60 -6.49 3.63 -1.39
CA VAL A 60 -5.16 4.21 -1.51
C VAL A 60 -4.37 4.07 -0.21
N ILE A 61 -4.98 4.42 0.92
CA ILE A 61 -4.35 4.29 2.24
C ILE A 61 -3.95 2.84 2.52
N TYR A 62 -4.84 1.88 2.29
CA TYR A 62 -4.58 0.47 2.56
C TYR A 62 -3.44 -0.08 1.70
N ASN A 63 -3.52 0.11 0.38
CA ASN A 63 -2.47 -0.37 -0.54
C ASN A 63 -1.13 0.34 -0.28
N SER A 64 -1.15 1.61 0.15
CA SER A 64 0.06 2.31 0.55
C SER A 64 0.70 1.67 1.78
N ALA A 65 -0.12 1.30 2.78
CA ALA A 65 0.36 0.59 3.95
C ALA A 65 0.98 -0.77 3.61
N CYS A 66 0.37 -1.53 2.68
CA CYS A 66 0.95 -2.77 2.18
C CYS A 66 2.33 -2.53 1.54
N VAL A 67 2.45 -1.54 0.65
CA VAL A 67 3.75 -1.18 0.05
C VAL A 67 4.78 -0.82 1.13
N TYR A 68 4.43 0.05 2.08
CA TYR A 68 5.32 0.44 3.18
C TYR A 68 5.76 -0.77 4.02
N ALA A 69 4.84 -1.67 4.36
CA ALA A 69 5.12 -2.87 5.13
C ALA A 69 6.08 -3.82 4.40
N THR A 70 5.87 -4.03 3.09
CA THR A 70 6.70 -4.93 2.27
C THR A 70 8.11 -4.39 2.06
N VAL A 71 8.31 -3.06 2.03
CA VAL A 71 9.66 -2.46 1.93
C VAL A 71 10.33 -2.20 3.28
N GLY A 72 9.65 -2.51 4.39
CA GLY A 72 10.19 -2.43 5.76
C GLY A 72 9.92 -1.11 6.49
N GLU A 73 9.18 -0.18 5.90
CA GLU A 73 8.79 1.09 6.53
C GLU A 73 7.61 0.88 7.50
N THR A 74 7.90 0.21 8.61
CA THR A 74 6.92 -0.26 9.60
C THR A 74 6.07 0.87 10.17
N ASP A 75 6.69 1.99 10.54
CA ASP A 75 5.96 3.12 11.14
C ASP A 75 5.03 3.80 10.14
N LEU A 76 5.47 4.01 8.88
CA LEU A 76 4.63 4.59 7.83
C LEU A 76 3.45 3.68 7.48
N ALA A 77 3.67 2.36 7.47
CA ALA A 77 2.60 1.39 7.26
C ALA A 77 1.53 1.49 8.37
N LEU A 78 1.95 1.49 9.63
CA LEU A 78 1.05 1.59 10.78
C LEU A 78 0.32 2.94 10.83
N ASP A 79 1.03 4.05 10.61
CA ASP A 79 0.45 5.39 10.52
C ASP A 79 -0.63 5.46 9.43
N SER A 80 -0.40 4.82 8.28
CA SER A 80 -1.36 4.74 7.19
C SER A 80 -2.59 3.93 7.59
N LEU A 81 -2.42 2.72 8.13
CA LEU A 81 -3.53 1.87 8.57
C LEU A 81 -4.36 2.53 9.69
N GLU A 82 -3.71 3.26 10.61
CA GLU A 82 -4.39 3.92 11.72
C GLU A 82 -5.28 5.09 11.28
N LYS A 83 -5.02 5.70 10.11
CA LYS A 83 -5.89 6.70 9.47
C LYS A 83 -7.18 6.11 8.92
N MET A 84 -7.25 4.79 8.71
CA MET A 84 -8.49 4.14 8.25
C MET A 84 -9.55 4.20 9.36
N THR A 85 -10.50 5.14 9.24
CA THR A 85 -11.68 5.21 10.09
C THR A 85 -12.87 4.48 9.47
N GLY A 86 -13.70 3.81 10.28
CA GLY A 86 -15.01 3.29 9.87
C GLY A 86 -15.08 1.76 9.74
N THR A 87 -16.05 1.19 10.45
CA THR A 87 -16.37 -0.24 10.52
C THR A 87 -17.01 -0.72 9.22
N GLY A 88 -16.19 -1.29 8.33
CA GLY A 88 -16.65 -2.21 7.31
C GLY A 88 -16.04 -3.56 7.62
N SER A 89 -16.76 -4.39 8.36
CA SER A 89 -16.34 -5.71 8.83
C SER A 89 -15.79 -6.64 7.73
N GLN A 90 -16.10 -6.36 6.46
CA GLN A 90 -15.71 -7.17 5.31
C GLN A 90 -14.21 -7.14 4.98
N ASN A 91 -13.47 -6.11 5.40
CA ASN A 91 -12.03 -6.02 5.07
C ASN A 91 -11.11 -6.57 6.17
N LEU A 92 -11.60 -6.83 7.39
CA LEU A 92 -10.72 -7.22 8.50
C LEU A 92 -10.17 -8.63 8.35
N ASP A 93 -10.97 -9.55 7.79
CA ASP A 93 -10.51 -10.90 7.48
C ASP A 93 -9.47 -10.89 6.36
N TRP A 94 -9.57 -9.96 5.39
CA TRP A 94 -8.51 -9.72 4.41
C TRP A 94 -7.24 -9.20 5.10
N MET A 95 -7.34 -8.17 5.94
CA MET A 95 -6.20 -7.61 6.67
C MET A 95 -5.49 -8.64 7.55
N ASP A 96 -6.25 -9.58 8.14
CA ASP A 96 -5.71 -10.70 8.90
C ASP A 96 -4.95 -11.72 8.05
N ASN A 97 -5.14 -11.76 6.73
CA ASN A 97 -4.57 -12.79 5.86
C ASN A 97 -3.69 -12.20 4.75
N ASP A 98 -3.60 -10.87 4.67
CA ASP A 98 -2.78 -10.17 3.71
C ASP A 98 -1.29 -10.35 4.06
N GLY A 99 -0.56 -11.03 3.16
CA GLY A 99 0.85 -11.34 3.34
C GLY A 99 1.74 -10.10 3.35
N ASP A 100 1.33 -9.00 2.71
CA ASP A 100 2.08 -7.75 2.74
C ASP A 100 2.14 -7.16 4.17
N LEU A 101 1.19 -7.53 5.04
CA LEU A 101 1.11 -7.07 6.42
C LEU A 101 1.74 -8.05 7.43
N ASP A 102 2.36 -9.13 6.97
CA ASP A 102 2.92 -10.17 7.84
C ASP A 102 3.93 -9.61 8.84
N SER A 103 4.74 -8.64 8.42
CA SER A 103 5.72 -7.95 9.26
C SER A 103 5.08 -7.15 10.41
N LEU A 104 3.81 -6.76 10.28
CA LEU A 104 3.10 -5.94 11.26
C LEU A 104 2.29 -6.77 12.28
N ARG A 105 1.99 -8.03 11.99
CA ARG A 105 1.05 -8.87 12.77
C ARG A 105 1.33 -8.89 14.26
N GLU A 106 2.60 -9.02 14.60
CA GLU A 106 3.04 -9.10 16.00
C GLU A 106 3.21 -7.72 16.66
N HIS A 107 3.18 -6.64 15.87
CA HIS A 107 3.38 -5.29 16.35
C HIS A 107 2.23 -4.82 17.27
N PRO A 108 2.52 -4.24 18.45
CA PRO A 108 1.48 -3.81 19.39
C PRO A 108 0.46 -2.84 18.78
N ARG A 109 0.91 -1.87 17.96
CA ARG A 109 0.03 -0.92 17.27
C ARG A 109 -0.94 -1.61 16.32
N PHE A 110 -0.48 -2.60 15.56
CA PHE A 110 -1.33 -3.36 14.63
C PHE A 110 -2.38 -4.18 15.40
N LYS A 111 -1.99 -4.88 16.46
CA LYS A 111 -2.93 -5.62 17.33
C LYS A 111 -3.99 -4.71 17.94
N GLN A 112 -3.59 -3.53 18.41
CA GLN A 112 -4.51 -2.53 18.97
C GLN A 112 -5.47 -2.00 17.90
N LEU A 113 -4.96 -1.71 16.69
CA LEU A 113 -5.76 -1.30 15.55
C LEU A 113 -6.81 -2.35 15.20
N MET A 114 -6.42 -3.61 15.02
CA MET A 114 -7.35 -4.69 14.68
C MET A 114 -8.40 -4.90 15.77
N LYS A 115 -8.02 -4.82 17.05
CA LYS A 115 -8.98 -4.84 18.16
C LYS A 115 -9.96 -3.68 18.12
N ARG A 116 -9.52 -2.48 17.71
CA ARG A 116 -10.37 -1.29 17.57
C ARG A 116 -11.34 -1.44 16.40
N LEU A 117 -10.90 -1.97 15.26
CA LEU A 117 -11.71 -2.10 14.06
C LEU A 117 -12.78 -3.20 14.15
N ARG A 118 -12.59 -4.21 15.00
CA ARG A 118 -13.54 -5.32 15.24
C ARG A 118 -14.65 -5.01 16.24
N LYS A 119 -14.57 -3.89 16.95
CA LYS A 119 -15.61 -3.44 17.88
C LYS A 119 -16.72 -2.74 17.12
#